data_AF-A3TYI1-F1
#
_entry.id   AF-A3TYI1-F1
#
_cell.length_a   1.000
_cell.length_b   1.000
_cell.length_c   1.000
_cell.angle_alpha   90.00
_cell.angle_beta   90.00
_cell.angle_gamma   90.00
#
_symmetry.space_group_name_H-M   'P 1'
#
loop_
_entity.id
_entity.type
_entity.pdbx_description
1 polymer ?
#
loop_
_entity_poly.entity_id
_entity_poly.type
_entity_poly.pdbx_seq_one_letter_code
_entity_poly.pdbx_strand_id
1 'polypeptide(L)'
;MIAPARNSALRRSFPPFATEVTMSCKEIAKALIDTQGQLFSDEVGANIARDVPQQWFHWLLTAQLCSARISGRKALQASAALRETGFHKIDAILDAGRGRLIRVLNENGYARFDNVGADQIRAAAELVRETYDDDLRNLNERAGGDPARVRKLLQEVKGIGSTGADIFCREAQMVWTGLGPTADRLCLDQAGKLGLPEDAEKLEELAGERGRFVRLLAGLARAALDGESDAVAQAART
;
A
#
# COMPACT_ATOMS: atom_id res chain seq x y z
N MET A 1 59.77 -49.29 16.05
CA MET A 1 59.55 -48.25 15.01
C MET A 1 58.24 -48.53 14.32
N ILE A 2 57.15 -47.90 14.77
CA ILE A 2 55.82 -47.93 14.11
C ILE A 2 55.26 -46.50 14.19
N ALA A 3 54.79 -45.99 13.05
CA ALA A 3 54.38 -44.62 12.77
C ALA A 3 53.06 -44.20 13.46
N PRO A 4 52.76 -42.89 13.59
CA PRO A 4 51.48 -42.43 14.10
C PRO A 4 50.43 -42.32 12.98
N ALA A 5 49.19 -42.71 13.31
CA ALA A 5 48.03 -42.55 12.43
C ALA A 5 47.59 -41.07 12.38
N ARG A 6 47.49 -40.53 11.15
CA ARG A 6 46.81 -39.26 10.85
C ARG A 6 45.30 -39.48 10.88
N ASN A 7 44.59 -38.82 11.79
CA ASN A 7 43.14 -38.78 11.79
C ASN A 7 42.67 -37.59 10.93
N SER A 8 42.13 -37.89 9.75
CA SER A 8 41.56 -36.89 8.83
C SER A 8 40.20 -36.44 9.34
N ALA A 9 40.08 -35.19 9.77
CA ALA A 9 38.81 -34.56 10.08
C ALA A 9 37.95 -34.45 8.81
N LEU A 10 36.82 -35.17 8.81
CA LEU A 10 35.74 -35.04 7.84
C LEU A 10 35.22 -33.60 7.83
N ARG A 11 35.51 -32.85 6.76
CA ARG A 11 34.76 -31.63 6.43
C ARG A 11 33.34 -32.04 6.03
N ARG A 12 32.37 -31.80 6.91
CA ARG A 12 30.95 -31.86 6.55
C ARG A 12 30.63 -30.67 5.65
N SER A 13 30.39 -30.91 4.37
CA SER A 13 29.79 -29.92 3.47
C SER A 13 28.32 -29.73 3.85
N PHE A 14 27.92 -28.49 4.10
CA PHE A 14 26.50 -28.11 4.16
C PHE A 14 25.91 -28.07 2.73
N PRO A 15 24.63 -28.42 2.53
CA PRO A 15 24.05 -28.61 1.20
C PRO A 15 23.59 -27.28 0.54
N PRO A 16 23.35 -27.27 -0.78
CA PRO A 16 23.03 -26.08 -1.60
C PRO A 16 21.60 -25.51 -1.46
N PHE A 17 20.73 -26.09 -0.63
CA PHE A 17 19.29 -25.77 -0.56
C PHE A 17 18.94 -24.31 -0.25
N ALA A 18 19.73 -23.60 0.55
CA ALA A 18 19.44 -22.20 0.90
C ALA A 18 19.55 -21.26 -0.32
N THR A 19 20.41 -21.58 -1.28
CA THR A 19 20.70 -20.73 -2.43
C THR A 19 19.59 -20.80 -3.47
N GLU A 20 19.05 -21.99 -3.74
CA GLU A 20 17.93 -22.19 -4.68
C GLU A 20 16.65 -21.53 -4.19
N VAL A 21 16.28 -21.70 -2.91
CA VAL A 21 15.11 -21.03 -2.30
C VAL A 21 15.26 -19.50 -2.37
N THR A 22 16.46 -18.99 -2.12
CA THR A 22 16.73 -17.54 -2.19
C THR A 22 16.65 -16.99 -3.62
N MET A 23 17.01 -17.79 -4.63
CA MET A 23 16.86 -17.41 -6.04
C MET A 23 15.39 -17.39 -6.48
N SER A 24 14.60 -18.40 -6.10
CA SER A 24 13.16 -18.46 -6.39
C SER A 24 12.40 -17.27 -5.75
N CYS A 25 12.68 -16.93 -4.49
CA CYS A 25 12.10 -15.75 -3.85
C CYS A 25 12.40 -14.43 -4.60
N LYS A 26 13.63 -14.27 -5.09
CA LYS A 26 14.02 -13.07 -5.87
C LYS A 26 13.29 -13.00 -7.20
N GLU A 27 13.08 -14.13 -7.86
CA GLU A 27 12.33 -14.22 -9.11
C GLU A 27 10.85 -13.89 -8.92
N ILE A 28 10.22 -14.43 -7.87
CA ILE A 28 8.83 -14.11 -7.50
C ILE A 28 8.68 -12.63 -7.17
N ALA A 29 9.56 -12.07 -6.33
CA ALA A 29 9.52 -10.65 -5.97
C ALA A 29 9.71 -9.76 -7.20
N LYS A 30 10.62 -10.12 -8.10
CA LYS A 30 10.81 -9.42 -9.37
C LYS A 30 9.55 -9.50 -10.25
N ALA A 31 8.95 -10.67 -10.40
CA ALA A 31 7.73 -10.85 -11.19
C ALA A 31 6.56 -10.02 -10.63
N LEU A 32 6.39 -9.99 -9.30
CA LEU A 32 5.39 -9.16 -8.62
C LEU A 32 5.61 -7.68 -8.92
N ILE A 33 6.85 -7.17 -8.73
CA ILE A 33 7.18 -5.77 -8.98
C ILE A 33 6.95 -5.39 -10.45
N ASP A 34 7.40 -6.23 -11.39
CA ASP A 34 7.39 -5.90 -12.81
C ASP A 34 5.99 -5.99 -13.43
N THR A 35 5.15 -6.93 -12.96
CA THR A 35 3.83 -7.19 -13.59
C THR A 35 2.64 -6.66 -12.78
N GLN A 36 2.80 -6.49 -11.47
CA GLN A 36 1.72 -6.07 -10.56
C GLN A 36 2.16 -4.95 -9.59
N GLY A 37 3.39 -4.44 -9.69
CA GLY A 37 3.93 -3.42 -8.78
C GLY A 37 3.49 -1.98 -9.08
N GLN A 38 2.47 -1.77 -9.91
CA GLN A 38 1.88 -0.46 -10.10
C GLN A 38 1.20 -0.03 -8.80
N LEU A 39 1.57 1.16 -8.30
CA LEU A 39 0.96 1.74 -7.12
C LEU A 39 -0.52 2.04 -7.37
N PHE A 40 -1.34 1.79 -6.36
CA PHE A 40 -2.76 2.17 -6.34
C PHE A 40 -2.90 3.69 -6.38
N SER A 41 -2.01 4.43 -5.71
CA SER A 41 -1.99 5.89 -5.77
C SER A 41 -1.72 6.41 -7.19
N ASP A 42 -0.79 5.80 -7.93
CA ASP A 42 -0.56 6.13 -9.35
C ASP A 42 -1.77 5.79 -10.23
N GLU A 43 -2.41 4.63 -10.01
CA GLU A 43 -3.61 4.19 -10.76
C GLU A 43 -4.76 5.21 -10.68
N VAL A 44 -5.02 5.76 -9.49
CA VAL A 44 -6.10 6.75 -9.28
C VAL A 44 -5.66 8.19 -9.54
N GLY A 45 -4.41 8.41 -9.95
CA GLY A 45 -3.85 9.73 -10.24
C GLY A 45 -3.47 10.56 -9.00
N ALA A 46 -3.25 9.92 -7.85
CA ALA A 46 -2.69 10.48 -6.62
C ALA A 46 -1.17 10.24 -6.57
N ASN A 47 -0.39 10.86 -7.46
CA ASN A 47 1.06 10.68 -7.49
C ASN A 47 1.72 11.31 -6.25
N ILE A 48 1.75 10.57 -5.15
CA ILE A 48 2.27 11.00 -3.84
C ILE A 48 3.78 11.22 -3.86
N ALA A 49 4.52 10.61 -4.78
CA ALA A 49 5.96 10.83 -4.94
C ALA A 49 6.32 12.29 -5.30
N ARG A 50 5.34 13.06 -5.79
CA ARG A 50 5.50 14.51 -6.00
C ARG A 50 5.53 15.31 -4.70
N ASP A 51 5.10 14.71 -3.60
CA ASP A 51 5.06 15.30 -2.26
C ASP A 51 4.43 16.71 -2.23
N VAL A 52 3.22 16.84 -2.78
CA VAL A 52 2.45 18.09 -2.73
C VAL A 52 1.08 17.85 -2.10
N PRO A 53 0.48 18.87 -1.42
CA PRO A 53 -0.71 18.69 -0.57
C PRO A 53 -1.88 17.98 -1.28
N GLN A 54 -2.16 18.40 -2.51
CA GLN A 54 -3.25 17.85 -3.32
C GLN A 54 -3.11 16.34 -3.57
N GLN A 55 -1.89 15.83 -3.77
CA GLN A 55 -1.68 14.41 -4.05
C GLN A 55 -1.93 13.57 -2.79
N TRP A 56 -1.48 14.06 -1.62
CA TRP A 56 -1.74 13.43 -0.34
C TRP A 56 -3.22 13.45 0.04
N PHE A 57 -3.91 14.57 -0.20
CA PHE A 57 -5.35 14.64 0.04
C PHE A 57 -6.12 13.66 -0.85
N HIS A 58 -5.78 13.57 -2.15
CA HIS A 58 -6.39 12.58 -3.04
C HIS A 58 -6.12 11.13 -2.59
N TRP A 59 -4.91 10.84 -2.13
CA TRP A 59 -4.57 9.53 -1.58
C TRP A 59 -5.36 9.22 -0.29
N LEU A 60 -5.56 10.21 0.57
CA LEU A 60 -6.40 10.07 1.77
C LEU A 60 -7.85 9.72 1.41
N LEU A 61 -8.46 10.42 0.45
CA LEU A 61 -9.81 10.12 -0.02
C LEU A 61 -9.89 8.71 -0.61
N THR A 62 -8.83 8.27 -1.32
CA THR A 62 -8.76 6.91 -1.86
C THR A 62 -8.76 5.86 -0.75
N ALA A 63 -7.92 6.04 0.27
CA ALA A 63 -7.86 5.15 1.43
C ALA A 63 -9.19 5.12 2.20
N GLN A 64 -9.88 6.26 2.31
CA GLN A 64 -11.21 6.39 2.90
C GLN A 64 -12.27 5.59 2.13
N LEU A 65 -12.31 5.70 0.80
CA LEU A 65 -13.23 4.91 -0.04
C LEU A 65 -12.95 3.41 0.05
N CYS A 66 -11.67 3.02 0.04
CA CYS A 66 -11.25 1.63 0.17
C CYS A 66 -11.53 1.03 1.56
N SER A 67 -11.71 1.87 2.59
CA SER A 67 -12.02 1.41 3.95
C SER A 67 -13.47 0.98 4.14
N ALA A 68 -14.37 1.26 3.18
CA ALA A 68 -15.75 0.80 3.23
C ALA A 68 -15.86 -0.70 2.88
N ARG A 69 -16.99 -1.32 3.24
CA ARG A 69 -17.30 -2.72 2.89
C ARG A 69 -17.74 -2.84 1.43
N ILE A 70 -16.82 -2.55 0.52
CA ILE A 70 -16.96 -2.61 -0.94
C ILE A 70 -15.73 -3.27 -1.56
N SER A 71 -15.84 -3.75 -2.80
CA SER A 71 -14.66 -4.23 -3.54
C SER A 71 -13.67 -3.10 -3.81
N GLY A 72 -12.38 -3.35 -3.62
CA GLY A 72 -11.30 -2.38 -3.87
C GLY A 72 -11.38 -1.74 -5.27
N ARG A 73 -11.62 -2.55 -6.32
CA ARG A 73 -11.79 -2.05 -7.70
C ARG A 73 -12.86 -0.95 -7.85
N LYS A 74 -14.00 -1.09 -7.17
CA LYS A 74 -15.06 -0.06 -7.19
C LYS A 74 -14.66 1.20 -6.42
N ALA A 75 -13.93 1.05 -5.32
CA ALA A 75 -13.41 2.20 -4.57
C ALA A 75 -12.34 2.96 -5.40
N LEU A 76 -11.45 2.25 -6.11
CA LEU A 76 -10.48 2.85 -7.02
C LEU A 76 -11.16 3.55 -8.20
N GLN A 77 -12.18 2.94 -8.81
CA GLN A 77 -13.00 3.58 -9.85
C GLN A 77 -13.63 4.89 -9.34
N ALA A 78 -14.24 4.87 -8.16
CA ALA A 78 -14.83 6.07 -7.56
C ALA A 78 -13.78 7.14 -7.27
N SER A 79 -12.60 6.76 -6.78
CA SER A 79 -11.49 7.69 -6.55
C SER A 79 -11.00 8.33 -7.85
N ALA A 80 -10.77 7.54 -8.90
CA ALA A 80 -10.40 8.06 -10.21
C ALA A 80 -11.44 9.07 -10.74
N ALA A 81 -12.73 8.79 -10.56
CA ALA A 81 -13.79 9.73 -10.93
C ALA A 81 -13.74 11.04 -10.12
N LEU A 82 -13.42 11.01 -8.82
CA LEU A 82 -13.18 12.24 -8.05
C LEU A 82 -12.03 13.07 -8.62
N ARG A 83 -10.96 12.42 -9.10
CA ARG A 83 -9.86 13.10 -9.77
C ARG A 83 -10.34 13.81 -11.04
N GLU A 84 -11.04 13.08 -11.91
CA GLU A 84 -11.56 13.55 -13.19
C GLU A 84 -12.54 14.72 -13.04
N THR A 85 -13.41 14.68 -12.04
CA THR A 85 -14.40 15.74 -11.79
C THR A 85 -13.87 16.89 -10.93
N GLY A 86 -12.59 16.87 -10.55
CA GLY A 86 -11.99 17.92 -9.71
C GLY A 86 -12.21 17.77 -8.20
N PHE A 87 -12.98 16.77 -7.75
CA PHE A 87 -13.28 16.48 -6.33
C PHE A 87 -12.16 15.75 -5.58
N HIS A 88 -10.92 16.00 -5.99
CA HIS A 88 -9.69 15.67 -5.28
C HIS A 88 -9.02 16.93 -4.71
N LYS A 89 -9.70 18.08 -4.80
CA LYS A 89 -9.30 19.39 -4.27
C LYS A 89 -10.21 19.75 -3.11
N ILE A 90 -9.62 20.21 -2.01
CA ILE A 90 -10.35 20.66 -0.82
C ILE A 90 -11.37 21.74 -1.19
N ASP A 91 -10.94 22.82 -1.86
CA ASP A 91 -11.83 23.92 -2.28
C ASP A 91 -13.00 23.44 -3.13
N ALA A 92 -12.73 22.61 -4.15
CA ALA A 92 -13.76 22.13 -5.05
C ALA A 92 -14.82 21.26 -4.34
N ILE A 93 -14.42 20.53 -3.30
CA ILE A 93 -15.33 19.73 -2.45
C ILE A 93 -16.17 20.63 -1.55
N LEU A 94 -15.54 21.62 -0.91
CA LEU A 94 -16.21 22.49 0.05
C LEU A 94 -17.19 23.47 -0.61
N ASP A 95 -16.85 23.92 -1.83
CA ASP A 95 -17.72 24.73 -2.70
C ASP A 95 -18.79 23.91 -3.42
N ALA A 96 -18.67 22.58 -3.46
CA ALA A 96 -19.66 21.72 -4.09
C ALA A 96 -20.93 21.58 -3.26
N GLY A 97 -22.07 21.65 -3.93
CA GLY A 97 -23.32 21.12 -3.39
C GLY A 97 -23.22 19.60 -3.21
N ARG A 98 -23.70 19.10 -2.06
CA ARG A 98 -23.71 17.67 -1.67
C ARG A 98 -24.17 16.74 -2.79
N GLY A 99 -25.21 17.12 -3.53
CA GLY A 99 -25.76 16.32 -4.63
C GLY A 99 -24.78 16.00 -5.76
N ARG A 100 -23.80 16.87 -6.04
CA ARG A 100 -22.79 16.60 -7.08
C ARG A 100 -21.84 15.48 -6.67
N LEU A 101 -21.37 15.48 -5.42
CA LEU A 101 -20.52 14.42 -4.90
C LEU A 101 -21.25 13.08 -4.89
N ILE A 102 -22.51 13.07 -4.44
CA ILE A 102 -23.36 11.86 -4.48
C ILE A 102 -23.47 11.33 -5.90
N ARG A 103 -23.77 12.19 -6.87
CA ARG A 103 -23.90 11.80 -8.27
C ARG A 103 -22.61 11.14 -8.79
N VAL A 104 -21.46 11.77 -8.55
CA VAL A 104 -20.16 11.22 -8.97
C VAL A 104 -19.92 9.85 -8.33
N LEU A 105 -20.15 9.70 -7.03
CA LEU A 105 -19.99 8.42 -6.34
C LEU A 105 -20.99 7.36 -6.85
N ASN A 106 -22.24 7.74 -7.08
CA ASN A 106 -23.30 6.85 -7.54
C ASN A 106 -23.01 6.27 -8.92
N GLU A 107 -22.61 7.13 -9.86
CA GLU A 107 -22.32 6.76 -11.25
C GLU A 107 -21.00 5.96 -11.38
N ASN A 108 -20.12 5.99 -10.37
CA ASN A 108 -18.78 5.41 -10.43
C ASN A 108 -18.53 4.29 -9.40
N GLY A 109 -19.49 3.39 -9.26
CA GLY A 109 -19.30 2.14 -8.52
C GLY A 109 -19.47 2.24 -7.01
N TYR A 110 -19.81 3.42 -6.47
CA TYR A 110 -19.97 3.67 -5.04
C TYR A 110 -21.43 3.96 -4.60
N ALA A 111 -22.41 3.64 -5.45
CA ALA A 111 -23.84 3.89 -5.22
C ALA A 111 -24.40 3.43 -3.87
N ARG A 112 -23.93 2.28 -3.34
CA ARG A 112 -24.39 1.78 -2.03
C ARG A 112 -24.06 2.73 -0.87
N PHE A 113 -22.97 3.49 -1.01
CA PHE A 113 -22.40 4.32 0.03
C PHE A 113 -22.29 5.78 -0.42
N ASP A 114 -22.98 6.20 -1.48
CA ASP A 114 -22.83 7.52 -2.09
C ASP A 114 -23.15 8.68 -1.14
N ASN A 115 -24.23 8.56 -0.36
CA ASN A 115 -24.67 9.56 0.59
C ASN A 115 -23.66 9.70 1.73
N VAL A 116 -23.36 8.58 2.41
CA VAL A 116 -22.40 8.59 3.53
C VAL A 116 -21.00 8.93 3.06
N GLY A 117 -20.60 8.49 1.86
CA GLY A 117 -19.33 8.78 1.24
C GLY A 117 -19.18 10.25 0.90
N ALA A 118 -20.21 10.90 0.35
CA ALA A 118 -20.20 12.34 0.10
C ALA A 118 -20.04 13.13 1.41
N ASP A 119 -20.76 12.74 2.47
CA ASP A 119 -20.65 13.37 3.79
C ASP A 119 -19.26 13.16 4.42
N GLN A 120 -18.67 11.98 4.22
CA GLN A 120 -17.33 11.62 4.69
C GLN A 120 -16.22 12.37 3.94
N ILE A 121 -16.32 12.50 2.62
CA ILE A 121 -15.36 13.25 1.79
C ILE A 121 -15.37 14.73 2.18
N ARG A 122 -16.56 15.31 2.38
CA ARG A 122 -16.69 16.69 2.84
C ARG A 122 -16.06 16.88 4.22
N ALA A 123 -16.36 15.98 5.17
CA ALA A 123 -15.77 16.02 6.50
C ALA A 123 -14.23 15.86 6.47
N ALA A 124 -13.69 15.05 5.55
CA ALA A 124 -12.24 14.94 5.36
C ALA A 124 -11.63 16.25 4.84
N ALA A 125 -12.28 16.93 3.89
CA ALA A 125 -11.86 18.24 3.39
C ALA A 125 -11.88 19.31 4.49
N GLU A 126 -12.93 19.35 5.31
CA GLU A 126 -13.06 20.25 6.47
C GLU A 126 -11.95 19.99 7.48
N LEU A 127 -11.72 18.73 7.87
CA LEU A 127 -10.67 18.35 8.81
C LEU A 127 -9.27 18.73 8.32
N VAL A 128 -8.96 18.45 7.05
CA VAL A 128 -7.63 18.75 6.49
C VAL A 128 -7.39 20.25 6.41
N ARG A 129 -8.40 21.02 6.00
CA ARG A 129 -8.31 22.48 6.02
C ARG A 129 -8.08 23.02 7.44
N GLU A 130 -8.91 22.62 8.39
CA GLU A 130 -8.94 23.24 9.73
C GLU A 130 -7.80 22.78 10.64
N THR A 131 -7.43 21.50 10.57
CA THR A 131 -6.46 20.88 11.50
C THR A 131 -5.06 20.79 10.90
N TYR A 132 -4.97 20.68 9.57
CA TYR A 132 -3.73 20.42 8.86
C TYR A 132 -3.39 21.52 7.84
N ASP A 133 -4.05 22.68 7.89
CA ASP A 133 -3.76 23.86 7.05
C ASP A 133 -3.70 23.52 5.55
N ASP A 134 -4.71 22.79 5.07
CA ASP A 134 -4.84 22.27 3.70
C ASP A 134 -3.72 21.28 3.28
N ASP A 135 -2.86 20.85 4.21
CA ASP A 135 -1.68 20.04 3.93
C ASP A 135 -1.54 18.83 4.87
N LEU A 136 -1.87 17.65 4.35
CA LEU A 136 -1.79 16.41 5.10
C LEU A 136 -0.36 16.04 5.56
N ARG A 137 0.69 16.67 5.03
CA ARG A 137 2.05 16.47 5.56
C ARG A 137 2.16 16.94 7.02
N ASN A 138 1.36 17.92 7.42
CA ASN A 138 1.24 18.35 8.82
C ASN A 138 0.70 17.23 9.73
N LEU A 139 -0.06 16.26 9.21
CA LEU A 139 -0.44 15.05 9.95
C LEU A 139 0.80 14.21 10.29
N ASN A 140 1.68 13.99 9.32
CA ASN A 140 2.93 13.24 9.52
C ASN A 140 3.87 13.96 10.50
N GLU A 141 4.00 15.28 10.37
CA GLU A 141 4.77 16.10 11.32
C GLU A 141 4.21 16.01 12.74
N ARG A 142 2.89 16.14 12.88
CA ARG A 142 2.19 15.99 14.17
C ARG A 142 2.35 14.59 14.75
N ALA A 143 2.49 13.57 13.92
CA ALA A 143 2.80 12.21 14.37
C ALA A 143 4.24 12.07 14.90
N GLY A 144 5.13 13.01 14.60
CA GLY A 144 6.53 12.99 15.06
C GLY A 144 7.32 11.80 14.52
N GLY A 145 6.95 11.30 13.33
CA GLY A 145 7.57 10.12 12.72
C GLY A 145 7.18 8.79 13.34
N ASP A 146 6.20 8.73 14.26
CA ASP A 146 5.71 7.49 14.84
C ASP A 146 4.64 6.83 13.93
N PRO A 147 4.89 5.63 13.35
CA PRO A 147 3.93 4.94 12.50
C PRO A 147 2.60 4.65 13.17
N ALA A 148 2.61 4.28 14.46
CA ALA A 148 1.38 3.98 15.19
C ALA A 148 0.54 5.26 15.36
N ARG A 149 1.20 6.40 15.59
CA ARG A 149 0.54 7.69 15.68
C ARG A 149 0.01 8.18 14.33
N VAL A 150 0.73 7.98 13.22
CA VAL A 150 0.20 8.26 11.88
C VAL A 150 -1.10 7.47 11.65
N ARG A 151 -1.10 6.16 11.93
CA ARG A 151 -2.28 5.30 11.79
C ARG A 151 -3.45 5.77 12.66
N LYS A 152 -3.18 6.25 13.87
CA LYS A 152 -4.19 6.77 14.78
C LYS A 152 -4.79 8.08 14.25
N LEU A 153 -3.97 9.02 13.79
CA LEU A 153 -4.43 10.29 13.22
C LEU A 153 -5.22 10.08 11.92
N LEU A 154 -4.82 9.14 11.07
CA LEU A 154 -5.58 8.79 9.87
C LEU A 154 -6.98 8.27 10.23
N GLN A 155 -7.14 7.55 11.34
CA GLN A 155 -8.44 7.05 11.82
C GLN A 155 -9.33 8.14 12.45
N GLU A 156 -8.83 9.35 12.67
CA GLU A 156 -9.67 10.51 13.03
C GLU A 156 -10.48 11.01 11.83
N VAL A 157 -10.04 10.70 10.60
CA VAL A 157 -10.79 10.99 9.37
C VAL A 157 -12.01 10.07 9.29
N LYS A 158 -13.20 10.67 9.30
CA LYS A 158 -14.46 9.92 9.29
C LYS A 158 -14.52 8.94 8.11
N GLY A 159 -14.66 7.65 8.39
CA GLY A 159 -14.71 6.60 7.37
C GLY A 159 -13.40 5.87 7.12
N ILE A 160 -12.29 6.29 7.76
CA ILE A 160 -11.05 5.52 7.78
C ILE A 160 -11.00 4.64 9.03
N GLY A 161 -11.02 3.32 8.84
CA GLY A 161 -10.69 2.34 9.87
C GLY A 161 -9.23 1.90 9.79
N SER A 162 -8.87 0.87 10.58
CA SER A 162 -7.52 0.27 10.55
C SER A 162 -7.08 -0.14 9.15
N THR A 163 -7.96 -0.79 8.38
CA THR A 163 -7.68 -1.18 6.99
C THR A 163 -7.39 0.02 6.08
N GLY A 164 -8.15 1.12 6.19
CA GLY A 164 -7.88 2.33 5.43
C GLY A 164 -6.53 2.95 5.78
N ALA A 165 -6.17 2.98 7.08
CA ALA A 165 -4.86 3.45 7.52
C ALA A 165 -3.72 2.53 7.02
N ASP A 166 -3.93 1.21 7.00
CA ASP A 166 -3.01 0.23 6.41
C ASP A 166 -2.79 0.49 4.92
N ILE A 167 -3.85 0.68 4.15
CA ILE A 167 -3.77 1.04 2.73
C ILE A 167 -2.99 2.33 2.53
N PHE A 168 -3.32 3.40 3.27
CA PHE A 168 -2.62 4.68 3.14
C PHE A 168 -1.13 4.53 3.41
N CYS A 169 -0.77 3.94 4.56
CA CYS A 169 0.62 3.81 4.99
C CYS A 169 1.45 2.91 4.08
N ARG A 170 0.85 1.88 3.46
CA ARG A 170 1.55 0.96 2.54
C ARG A 170 2.35 1.72 1.49
N GLU A 171 1.71 2.69 0.83
CA GLU A 171 2.36 3.49 -0.23
C GLU A 171 2.99 4.78 0.30
N ALA A 172 2.51 5.33 1.41
CA ALA A 172 3.10 6.53 2.00
C ALA A 172 4.58 6.34 2.37
N GLN A 173 5.03 5.11 2.68
CA GLN A 173 6.44 4.75 2.87
C GLN A 173 7.36 5.15 1.70
N MET A 174 6.80 5.30 0.48
CA MET A 174 7.54 5.81 -0.69
C MET A 174 8.16 7.19 -0.42
N VAL A 175 7.52 8.00 0.42
CA VAL A 175 7.93 9.37 0.75
C VAL A 175 8.23 9.53 2.24
N TRP A 176 7.31 9.09 3.11
CA TRP A 176 7.44 9.18 4.57
C TRP A 176 8.28 8.01 5.10
N THR A 177 9.60 8.19 5.12
CA THR A 177 10.58 7.16 5.53
C THR A 177 10.34 6.60 6.92
N GLY A 178 9.84 7.43 7.86
CA GLY A 178 9.58 7.01 9.24
C GLY A 178 8.49 5.93 9.38
N LEU A 179 7.70 5.68 8.34
CA LEU A 179 6.66 4.64 8.35
C LEU A 179 7.19 3.21 8.16
N GLY A 180 8.40 3.05 7.62
CA GLY A 180 8.87 1.78 7.09
C GLY A 180 10.15 1.25 7.72
N PRO A 181 10.43 -0.05 7.52
CA PRO A 181 9.62 -1.00 6.73
C PRO A 181 8.40 -1.54 7.51
N THR A 182 7.21 -1.44 6.91
CA THR A 182 6.00 -2.11 7.40
C THR A 182 5.22 -2.73 6.25
N ALA A 183 4.58 -3.87 6.53
CA ALA A 183 3.70 -4.58 5.61
C ALA A 183 2.40 -4.92 6.34
N ASP A 184 1.25 -4.59 5.74
CA ASP A 184 -0.04 -4.97 6.29
C ASP A 184 -0.33 -6.45 6.12
N ARG A 185 -1.31 -6.95 6.89
CA ARG A 185 -1.62 -8.37 6.98
C ARG A 185 -1.96 -8.99 5.63
N LEU A 186 -2.65 -8.26 4.74
CA LEU A 186 -2.98 -8.74 3.40
C LEU A 186 -1.73 -9.08 2.59
N CYS A 187 -0.71 -8.20 2.64
CA CYS A 187 0.58 -8.45 1.97
C CYS A 187 1.32 -9.64 2.57
N LEU A 188 1.40 -9.72 3.90
CA LEU A 188 2.11 -10.80 4.57
C LEU A 188 1.46 -12.16 4.31
N ASP A 189 0.12 -12.25 4.39
CA ASP A 189 -0.60 -13.48 4.08
C ASP A 189 -0.41 -13.91 2.63
N GLN A 190 -0.36 -12.97 1.68
CA GLN A 190 -0.09 -13.29 0.27
C GLN A 190 1.38 -13.67 0.04
N ALA A 191 2.32 -13.05 0.74
CA ALA A 191 3.73 -13.43 0.70
C ALA A 191 3.91 -14.89 1.12
N GLY A 192 3.29 -15.30 2.25
CA GLY A 192 3.34 -16.68 2.72
C GLY A 192 2.77 -17.70 1.72
N LYS A 193 1.63 -17.38 1.07
CA LYS A 193 1.05 -18.22 0.01
C LYS A 193 1.97 -18.40 -1.21
N LEU A 194 2.77 -17.39 -1.50
CA LEU A 194 3.74 -17.37 -2.59
C LEU A 194 5.12 -17.93 -2.19
N GLY A 195 5.28 -18.41 -0.95
CA GLY A 195 6.58 -18.90 -0.45
C GLY A 195 7.60 -17.79 -0.15
N LEU A 196 7.18 -16.53 -0.13
CA LEU A 196 8.00 -15.39 0.27
C LEU A 196 8.02 -15.22 1.81
N PRO A 197 9.00 -14.49 2.37
CA PRO A 197 9.02 -14.20 3.80
C PRO A 197 7.78 -13.43 4.27
N GLU A 198 7.16 -13.88 5.36
CA GLU A 198 6.05 -13.20 6.04
C GLU A 198 6.55 -12.13 7.03
N ASP A 199 7.56 -11.36 6.63
CA ASP A 199 8.22 -10.35 7.46
C ASP A 199 8.60 -9.13 6.63
N ALA A 200 8.29 -7.93 7.14
CA ALA A 200 8.46 -6.69 6.39
C ALA A 200 9.94 -6.37 6.10
N GLU A 201 10.84 -6.57 7.07
CA GLU A 201 12.27 -6.31 6.91
C GLU A 201 12.87 -7.25 5.87
N LYS A 202 12.54 -8.55 5.94
CA LYS A 202 13.01 -9.53 4.94
C LYS A 202 12.45 -9.27 3.54
N LEU A 203 11.22 -8.78 3.42
CA LEU A 203 10.65 -8.38 2.14
C LEU A 203 11.34 -7.13 1.58
N GLU A 204 11.73 -6.17 2.43
CA GLU A 204 12.52 -5.00 2.01
C GLU A 204 13.93 -5.40 1.56
N GLU A 205 14.61 -6.26 2.32
CA GLU A 205 15.91 -6.84 1.94
C GLU A 205 15.83 -7.56 0.59
N LEU A 206 14.76 -8.33 0.36
CA LEU A 206 14.52 -9.04 -0.89
C LEU A 206 14.29 -8.08 -2.06
N ALA A 207 13.55 -7.00 -1.82
CA ALA A 207 13.29 -5.97 -2.82
C ALA A 207 14.54 -5.13 -3.14
N GLY A 208 15.45 -4.99 -2.17
CA GLY A 208 16.76 -4.35 -2.29
C GLY A 208 16.77 -2.83 -2.09
N GLU A 209 15.64 -2.17 -2.30
CA GLU A 209 15.47 -0.75 -1.99
C GLU A 209 14.00 -0.43 -1.66
N ARG A 210 13.80 0.64 -0.88
CA ARG A 210 12.48 1.09 -0.43
C ARG A 210 11.45 1.27 -1.54
N GLY A 211 11.84 1.86 -2.68
CA GLY A 211 10.92 2.06 -3.81
C GLY A 211 10.44 0.73 -4.39
N ARG A 212 11.33 -0.24 -4.52
CA ARG A 212 10.99 -1.62 -4.94
C ARG A 212 10.19 -2.34 -3.87
N PHE A 213 10.47 -2.13 -2.60
CA PHE A 213 9.71 -2.70 -1.49
C PHE A 213 8.25 -2.25 -1.51
N VAL A 214 7.98 -0.94 -1.67
CA VAL A 214 6.61 -0.44 -1.77
C VAL A 214 5.89 -1.01 -2.99
N ARG A 215 6.58 -1.14 -4.14
CA ARG A 215 6.03 -1.80 -5.34
C ARG A 215 5.79 -3.29 -5.14
N LEU A 216 6.64 -3.98 -4.37
CA LEU A 216 6.43 -5.37 -3.99
C LEU A 216 5.17 -5.52 -3.13
N LEU A 217 4.96 -4.63 -2.15
CA LEU A 217 3.73 -4.61 -1.36
C LEU A 217 2.48 -4.33 -2.22
N ALA A 218 2.57 -3.41 -3.18
CA ALA A 218 1.48 -3.18 -4.14
C ALA A 218 1.20 -4.44 -4.98
N GLY A 219 2.24 -5.11 -5.47
CA GLY A 219 2.14 -6.37 -6.20
C GLY A 219 1.50 -7.49 -5.39
N LEU A 220 1.92 -7.68 -4.13
CA LEU A 220 1.32 -8.64 -3.21
C LEU A 220 -0.17 -8.34 -2.97
N ALA A 221 -0.52 -7.08 -2.73
CA ALA A 221 -1.91 -6.69 -2.54
C ALA A 221 -2.77 -6.96 -3.78
N ARG A 222 -2.26 -6.66 -4.98
CA ARG A 222 -2.96 -6.97 -6.24
C ARG A 222 -3.10 -8.47 -6.47
N ALA A 223 -2.05 -9.24 -6.24
CA ALA A 223 -2.10 -10.70 -6.33
C ALA A 223 -3.17 -11.29 -5.40
N ALA A 224 -3.29 -10.75 -4.18
CA ALA A 224 -4.31 -11.17 -3.23
C ALA A 224 -5.74 -10.80 -3.64
N LEU A 225 -5.94 -9.66 -4.32
CA LEU A 225 -7.26 -9.11 -4.65
C LEU A 225 -7.77 -9.54 -6.04
N ASP A 226 -6.89 -9.57 -7.03
CA ASP A 226 -7.22 -9.80 -8.44
C ASP A 226 -6.66 -11.13 -8.97
N GLY A 227 -5.82 -11.81 -8.19
CA GLY A 227 -5.09 -13.01 -8.60
C GLY A 227 -3.67 -12.70 -9.09
N GLU A 228 -2.82 -13.72 -9.05
CA GLU A 228 -1.44 -13.67 -9.51
C GLU A 228 -1.36 -13.58 -11.04
N SER A 229 -0.39 -12.83 -11.57
CA SER A 229 -0.08 -12.85 -13.00
C SER A 229 0.56 -14.18 -13.41
N ASP A 230 0.51 -14.52 -14.69
CA ASP A 230 1.15 -15.74 -15.23
C ASP A 230 2.65 -15.79 -14.90
N ALA A 231 3.32 -14.64 -14.89
CA ALA A 231 4.74 -14.53 -14.56
C ALA A 231 5.00 -14.87 -13.08
N VAL A 232 4.14 -14.40 -12.17
CA VAL A 232 4.21 -14.71 -10.74
C VAL A 232 3.93 -16.19 -10.51
N ALA A 233 2.87 -16.72 -11.12
CA ALA A 233 2.51 -18.13 -11.02
C ALA A 233 3.60 -19.05 -11.60
N GLN A 234 4.31 -18.61 -12.65
CA GLN A 234 5.44 -19.37 -13.19
C GLN A 234 6.64 -19.32 -12.25
N ALA A 235 6.99 -18.15 -11.71
CA ALA A 235 8.10 -18.00 -10.78
C ALA A 235 7.90 -18.82 -9.50
N ALA A 236 6.66 -18.88 -8.97
CA ALA A 236 6.32 -19.65 -7.77
C ALA A 236 6.35 -21.19 -7.96
N ARG A 237 6.45 -21.67 -9.21
CA ARG A 237 6.56 -23.11 -9.53
C ARG A 237 8.00 -23.59 -9.70
N THR A 238 8.95 -22.67 -9.74
CA THR A 238 10.39 -22.91 -9.96
C THR A 238 11.14 -22.96 -8.65
#